data_AF-A0A8S3B196-F1
#
_entry.id   AF-A0A8S3B196-F1
#
_cell.length_a   1.000
_cell.length_b   1.000
_cell.length_c   1.000
_cell.angle_alpha   90.00
_cell.angle_beta   90.00
_cell.angle_gamma   90.00
#
_symmetry.space_group_name_H-M   'P 1'
#
loop_
_entity.id
_entity.type
_entity.pdbx_description
1 polymer ?
#
loop_
_entity_poly.entity_id
_entity_poly.type
_entity_poly.pdbx_seq_one_letter_code
_entity_poly.pdbx_strand_id
1 'polypeptide(L)'
;MVFITGTTGFVGAFLLAELLATYPSKCKFVCLVRCESSENPLDRIRENMLFYQIWKDEYEQQIIPLQGDLEKNHFGLDDESYQSFTHQIDIIFHCGAIVNFILPYSQLYGSNVCGTREIIRFATFNPSSSIPVHYISTISVLPSDINQEISIDEISPEQLIGGYAQSKWV
;
A
#
# COMPACT_ATOMS: atom_id res chain seq x y z
N MET A 1 -10.53 -11.09 -5.14
CA MET A 1 -9.15 -11.13 -4.62
C MET A 1 -8.87 -9.91 -3.75
N VAL A 2 -7.83 -9.95 -2.90
CA VAL A 2 -7.41 -8.80 -2.07
C VAL A 2 -6.13 -8.21 -2.65
N PHE A 3 -6.10 -6.89 -2.89
CA PHE A 3 -4.88 -6.19 -3.31
C PHE A 3 -4.22 -5.51 -2.12
N ILE A 4 -2.92 -5.76 -1.90
CA ILE A 4 -2.17 -5.20 -0.77
C ILE A 4 -0.89 -4.55 -1.29
N THR A 5 -0.58 -3.37 -0.77
CA THR A 5 0.69 -2.68 -1.01
C THR A 5 1.51 -2.61 0.29
N GLY A 6 2.84 -2.58 0.19
CA GLY A 6 3.70 -2.40 1.35
C GLY A 6 3.95 -3.68 2.18
N THR A 7 3.75 -4.86 1.60
CA THR A 7 3.97 -6.16 2.27
C THR A 7 5.44 -6.46 2.58
N THR A 8 6.37 -5.77 1.90
CA THR A 8 7.81 -5.77 2.22
C THR A 8 8.20 -4.74 3.28
N GLY A 9 7.24 -4.07 3.92
CA GLY A 9 7.44 -3.19 5.07
C GLY A 9 7.03 -3.86 6.38
N PHE A 10 7.07 -3.11 7.49
CA PHE A 10 6.69 -3.63 8.80
C PHE A 10 5.19 -3.91 8.91
N VAL A 11 4.34 -2.87 8.92
CA VAL A 11 2.88 -3.00 9.12
C VAL A 11 2.24 -3.90 8.05
N GLY A 12 2.66 -3.76 6.79
CA GLY A 12 2.10 -4.55 5.70
C GLY A 12 2.39 -6.06 5.80
N ALA A 13 3.52 -6.47 6.37
CA ALA A 13 3.83 -7.89 6.58
C ALA A 13 2.92 -8.52 7.64
N PHE A 14 2.69 -7.83 8.75
CA PHE A 14 1.78 -8.30 9.80
C PHE A 14 0.32 -8.26 9.34
N LEU A 15 -0.09 -7.24 8.58
CA LEU A 15 -1.42 -7.20 7.97
C LEU A 15 -1.64 -8.39 7.02
N LEU A 16 -0.67 -8.68 6.15
CA LEU A 16 -0.75 -9.83 5.26
C LEU A 16 -0.83 -11.15 6.05
N ALA A 17 0.01 -11.33 7.07
CA ALA A 17 -0.01 -12.52 7.93
C ALA A 17 -1.36 -12.72 8.63
N GLU A 18 -1.94 -11.66 9.19
CA GLU A 18 -3.23 -11.69 9.87
C GLU A 18 -4.36 -12.07 8.90
N LEU A 19 -4.38 -11.48 7.71
CA LEU A 19 -5.37 -11.79 6.68
C LEU A 19 -5.24 -13.23 6.18
N LEU A 20 -4.02 -13.73 5.97
CA LEU A 20 -3.75 -15.12 5.58
C LEU A 20 -4.21 -16.12 6.65
N ALA A 21 -3.98 -15.80 7.93
CA ALA A 21 -4.39 -16.64 9.05
C ALA A 21 -5.90 -16.62 9.28
N THR A 22 -6.56 -15.48 9.03
CA THR A 22 -8.00 -15.29 9.23
C THR A 22 -8.84 -15.91 8.10
N TYR A 23 -8.34 -15.85 6.86
CA TYR A 23 -9.07 -16.31 5.67
C TYR A 23 -8.34 -17.42 4.89
N PRO A 24 -7.91 -18.52 5.56
CA PRO A 24 -7.12 -19.55 4.93
C PRO A 24 -7.89 -20.22 3.78
N SER A 25 -7.25 -20.30 2.62
CA SER A 25 -7.75 -20.94 1.39
C SER A 25 -9.04 -20.35 0.81
N LYS A 26 -9.46 -19.16 1.29
CA LYS A 26 -10.66 -18.45 0.80
C LYS A 26 -10.32 -17.29 -0.12
N CYS A 27 -9.14 -16.70 0.05
CA CYS A 27 -8.73 -15.49 -0.66
C CYS A 27 -7.37 -15.68 -1.34
N LYS A 28 -7.17 -14.92 -2.42
CA LYS A 28 -5.85 -14.69 -3.01
C LYS A 28 -5.43 -13.25 -2.72
N PHE A 29 -4.17 -13.06 -2.36
CA PHE A 29 -3.59 -11.79 -1.95
C PHE A 29 -2.60 -11.32 -3.01
N VAL A 30 -3.04 -10.41 -3.86
CA VAL A 30 -2.19 -9.76 -4.87
C VAL A 30 -1.34 -8.71 -4.16
N CYS A 31 -0.04 -8.96 -4.08
CA CYS A 31 0.89 -8.14 -3.31
C CYS A 31 1.78 -7.34 -4.26
N LEU A 32 1.61 -6.02 -4.30
CA LEU A 32 2.43 -5.14 -5.11
C LEU A 32 3.82 -4.95 -4.47
N VAL A 33 4.87 -5.31 -5.21
CA VAL A 33 6.24 -5.32 -4.73
C VAL A 33 7.17 -4.66 -5.75
N ARG A 34 7.89 -3.63 -5.30
CA ARG A 34 8.93 -2.97 -6.11
C ARG A 34 10.24 -3.73 -6.00
N CYS A 35 10.64 -4.43 -7.06
CA CYS A 35 11.91 -5.17 -7.13
C CYS A 35 12.55 -5.02 -8.51
N GLU A 36 13.85 -5.34 -8.60
CA GLU A 36 14.55 -5.40 -9.89
C GLU A 36 14.02 -6.55 -10.74
N SER A 37 14.19 -6.49 -12.08
CA SER A 37 13.73 -7.57 -12.98
C SER A 37 14.41 -8.92 -12.74
N SER A 38 15.57 -8.94 -12.10
CA SER A 38 16.28 -10.16 -11.70
C SER A 38 15.80 -10.74 -10.36
N GLU A 39 15.00 -10.01 -9.60
CA GLU A 39 14.51 -10.43 -8.30
C GLU A 39 13.10 -11.02 -8.41
N ASN A 40 12.83 -12.07 -7.64
CA ASN A 40 11.48 -12.58 -7.49
C ASN A 40 10.72 -11.76 -6.43
N PRO A 41 9.57 -11.15 -6.76
CA PRO A 41 8.83 -10.36 -5.78
C PRO A 41 8.32 -11.19 -4.59
N LEU A 42 8.09 -12.50 -4.77
CA LEU A 42 7.72 -13.41 -3.69
C LEU A 42 8.83 -13.55 -2.65
N ASP A 43 10.09 -13.65 -3.10
CA ASP A 43 11.23 -13.84 -2.22
C ASP A 43 11.36 -12.65 -1.27
N ARG A 44 11.15 -11.42 -1.76
CA ARG A 44 11.16 -10.22 -0.92
C ARG A 44 10.06 -10.21 0.14
N ILE A 45 8.87 -10.71 -0.18
CA ILE A 45 7.77 -10.86 0.81
C ILE A 45 8.17 -11.92 1.85
N ARG A 46 8.63 -13.09 1.37
CA ARG A 46 9.00 -14.23 2.19
C ARG A 46 10.14 -13.88 3.14
N GLU A 47 11.21 -13.26 2.66
CA GLU A 47 12.35 -12.82 3.45
C GLU A 47 11.94 -11.85 4.55
N ASN A 48 11.09 -10.87 4.23
CA ASN A 48 10.57 -9.91 5.22
C ASN A 48 9.72 -10.61 6.30
N MET A 49 8.85 -11.54 5.90
CA MET A 49 8.03 -12.30 6.85
C MET A 49 8.85 -13.31 7.68
N LEU A 50 9.90 -13.91 7.10
CA LEU A 50 10.85 -14.76 7.83
C LEU A 50 11.65 -13.95 8.85
N PHE A 51 12.10 -12.75 8.48
CA PHE A 51 12.77 -11.82 9.40
C PHE A 51 11.91 -11.51 10.64
N TYR A 52 10.62 -11.28 10.45
CA TYR A 52 9.66 -11.06 11.54
C TYR A 52 9.14 -12.36 12.19
N GLN A 53 9.58 -13.54 11.75
CA GLN A 53 9.16 -14.86 12.26
C GLN A 53 7.64 -15.12 12.12
N ILE A 54 7.04 -14.61 11.05
CA ILE A 54 5.59 -14.71 10.77
C ILE A 54 5.29 -15.44 9.46
N TRP A 55 6.29 -16.02 8.77
CA TRP A 55 6.06 -16.83 7.58
C TRP A 55 5.59 -18.26 7.92
N LYS A 56 4.69 -18.80 7.11
CA LYS A 56 4.33 -20.22 7.07
C LYS A 56 4.31 -20.66 5.61
N ASP A 57 4.83 -21.84 5.29
CA ASP A 57 4.92 -22.31 3.90
C ASP A 57 3.54 -22.46 3.21
N GLU A 58 2.48 -22.68 3.99
CA GLU A 58 1.09 -22.69 3.50
C GLU A 58 0.61 -21.33 2.94
N TYR A 59 1.27 -20.22 3.30
CA TYR A 59 0.92 -18.89 2.81
C TYR A 59 1.27 -18.69 1.34
N GLU A 60 2.29 -19.39 0.85
CA GLU A 60 2.81 -19.24 -0.51
C GLU A 60 1.71 -19.41 -1.56
N GLN A 61 0.84 -20.41 -1.38
CA GLN A 61 -0.23 -20.72 -2.32
C GLN A 61 -1.29 -19.62 -2.42
N GLN A 62 -1.40 -18.74 -1.43
CA GLN A 62 -2.42 -17.68 -1.38
C GLN A 62 -1.87 -16.32 -1.82
N ILE A 63 -0.55 -16.17 -1.88
CA ILE A 63 0.11 -14.92 -2.29
C ILE A 63 0.28 -14.93 -3.81
N ILE A 64 -0.21 -13.88 -4.46
CA ILE A 64 0.07 -13.57 -5.86
C ILE A 64 1.08 -12.42 -5.85
N PRO A 65 2.40 -12.70 -5.95
CA PRO A 65 3.41 -11.65 -6.02
C PRO A 65 3.24 -10.86 -7.32
N LEU A 66 3.12 -9.54 -7.23
CA LEU A 66 2.98 -8.66 -8.38
C LEU A 66 4.13 -7.66 -8.41
N GLN A 67 5.02 -7.78 -9.39
CA GLN A 67 6.05 -6.78 -9.61
C GLN A 67 5.40 -5.47 -10.06
N GLY A 68 5.67 -4.38 -9.35
CA GLY A 68 5.20 -3.07 -9.75
C GLY A 68 5.63 -1.97 -8.78
N ASP A 69 5.31 -0.74 -9.14
CA ASP A 69 5.77 0.45 -8.44
C ASP A 69 4.65 1.49 -8.37
N LEU A 70 4.33 1.93 -7.14
CA LEU A 70 3.32 2.95 -6.88
C LEU A 70 3.61 4.28 -7.61
N GLU A 71 4.88 4.56 -7.91
CA GLU A 71 5.28 5.79 -8.59
C GLU A 71 5.00 5.77 -10.10
N LYS A 72 4.67 4.60 -10.67
CA LYS A 72 4.44 4.41 -12.10
C LYS A 72 2.95 4.41 -12.43
N ASN A 73 2.62 4.93 -13.61
CA ASN A 73 1.28 4.76 -14.19
C ASN A 73 0.94 3.27 -14.25
N HIS A 74 -0.29 2.93 -13.87
CA HIS A 74 -0.77 1.54 -13.82
C HIS A 74 0.13 0.61 -12.99
N PHE A 75 0.83 1.16 -12.00
CA PHE A 75 1.85 0.48 -11.21
C PHE A 75 3.03 -0.08 -12.02
N GLY A 76 3.19 0.35 -13.28
CA GLY A 76 4.16 -0.21 -14.22
C GLY A 76 3.72 -1.50 -14.90
N LEU A 77 2.44 -1.88 -14.76
CA LEU A 77 1.84 -3.00 -15.48
C LEU A 77 1.48 -2.60 -16.91
N ASP A 78 1.34 -3.59 -17.78
CA ASP A 78 0.66 -3.40 -19.06
C ASP A 78 -0.86 -3.21 -18.85
N ASP A 79 -1.51 -2.60 -19.83
CA ASP A 79 -2.93 -2.22 -19.75
C ASP A 79 -3.86 -3.44 -19.62
N GLU A 80 -3.51 -4.58 -20.21
CA GLU A 80 -4.32 -5.80 -20.13
C GLU A 80 -4.30 -6.38 -18.72
N SER A 81 -3.10 -6.53 -18.13
CA SER A 81 -2.91 -6.96 -16.75
C SER A 81 -3.60 -6.00 -15.78
N TYR A 82 -3.41 -4.69 -15.95
CA TYR A 82 -4.03 -3.68 -15.10
C TYR A 82 -5.55 -3.79 -15.14
N GLN A 83 -6.15 -3.77 -16.34
CA GLN A 83 -7.59 -3.90 -16.51
C GLN A 83 -8.11 -5.23 -15.93
N SER A 84 -7.42 -6.34 -16.19
CA SER A 84 -7.79 -7.66 -15.67
C SER A 84 -7.88 -7.67 -14.14
N PHE A 85 -6.92 -7.05 -13.45
CA PHE A 85 -6.97 -6.94 -11.98
C PHE A 85 -8.12 -6.06 -11.49
N THR A 86 -8.45 -4.96 -12.19
CA THR A 86 -9.58 -4.08 -11.80
C THR A 86 -10.94 -4.81 -11.81
N HIS A 87 -11.05 -5.93 -12.53
CA HIS A 87 -12.26 -6.77 -12.55
C HIS A 87 -12.24 -7.91 -11.51
N GLN A 88 -11.09 -8.22 -10.91
CA GLN A 88 -10.90 -9.39 -10.02
C GLN A 88 -10.62 -9.03 -8.56
N ILE A 89 -10.17 -7.80 -8.29
CA ILE A 89 -9.92 -7.32 -6.93
C ILE A 89 -11.25 -6.85 -6.31
N ASP A 90 -11.53 -7.34 -5.10
CA ASP A 90 -12.74 -7.00 -4.34
C ASP A 90 -12.47 -5.91 -3.29
N ILE A 91 -11.22 -5.76 -2.84
CA ILE A 91 -10.82 -4.88 -1.75
C ILE A 91 -9.33 -4.55 -1.84
N ILE A 92 -8.97 -3.31 -1.48
CA ILE A 92 -7.58 -2.83 -1.46
C ILE A 92 -7.19 -2.45 -0.03
N PHE A 93 -6.02 -2.92 0.42
CA PHE A 93 -5.32 -2.41 1.60
C PHE A 93 -4.06 -1.65 1.17
N HIS A 94 -4.07 -0.33 1.35
CA HIS A 94 -2.97 0.54 0.96
C HIS A 94 -2.06 0.91 2.14
N CYS A 95 -1.05 0.07 2.41
CA CYS A 95 0.00 0.33 3.40
C CYS A 95 1.32 0.86 2.81
N GLY A 96 1.51 0.78 1.48
CA GLY A 96 2.75 1.17 0.82
C GLY A 96 2.98 2.68 0.87
N ALA A 97 4.10 3.11 1.45
CA ALA A 97 4.56 4.49 1.46
C ALA A 97 6.08 4.52 1.72
N ILE A 98 6.74 5.60 1.33
CA ILE A 98 8.07 5.94 1.83
C ILE A 98 7.91 6.65 3.18
N VAL A 99 8.37 5.99 4.24
CA VAL A 99 8.42 6.55 5.60
C VAL A 99 9.83 7.06 5.86
N ASN A 100 10.04 8.36 5.66
CA ASN A 100 11.33 9.00 5.94
C ASN A 100 11.12 10.39 6.57
N PHE A 101 11.60 10.57 7.79
CA PHE A 101 11.39 11.80 8.58
C PHE A 101 12.35 12.94 8.25
N ILE A 102 13.32 12.72 7.36
CA ILE A 102 14.33 13.71 6.97
C ILE A 102 14.03 14.28 5.58
N LEU A 103 13.52 13.46 4.66
CA LEU A 103 13.30 13.88 3.28
C LEU A 103 12.20 14.96 3.14
N PRO A 104 12.36 15.90 2.20
CA PRO A 104 11.34 16.90 1.92
C PRO A 104 10.14 16.26 1.19
N TYR A 105 8.99 16.93 1.26
CA TYR A 105 7.74 16.50 0.59
C TYR A 105 7.95 16.13 -0.88
N SER A 106 8.74 16.93 -1.63
CA SER A 106 8.98 16.71 -3.05
C SER A 106 9.59 15.34 -3.39
N GLN A 107 10.39 14.76 -2.47
CA GLN A 107 10.97 13.43 -2.66
C GLN A 107 10.02 12.29 -2.23
N LEU A 108 9.01 12.60 -1.42
CA LEU A 108 8.00 11.64 -0.96
C LEU A 108 6.73 11.70 -1.83
N TYR A 109 6.55 12.77 -2.60
CA TYR A 109 5.39 13.04 -3.44
C TYR A 109 5.08 11.89 -4.42
N GLY A 110 6.11 11.31 -5.05
CA GLY A 110 5.93 10.19 -5.97
C GLY A 110 5.23 9.01 -5.28
N SER A 111 5.85 8.44 -4.25
CA SER A 111 5.30 7.24 -3.61
C SER A 111 4.05 7.52 -2.78
N ASN A 112 4.02 8.62 -2.01
CA ASN A 112 2.98 8.81 -0.99
C ASN A 112 1.74 9.48 -1.57
N VAL A 113 1.90 10.44 -2.48
CA VAL A 113 0.77 11.17 -3.08
C VAL A 113 0.37 10.58 -4.43
N CYS A 114 1.31 10.49 -5.38
CA CYS A 114 1.00 9.91 -6.69
C CYS A 114 0.66 8.42 -6.56
N GLY A 115 1.33 7.68 -5.68
CA GLY A 115 0.98 6.30 -5.36
C GLY A 115 -0.46 6.14 -4.86
N THR A 116 -0.89 6.97 -3.91
CA THR A 116 -2.29 6.97 -3.43
C THR A 116 -3.26 7.33 -4.56
N ARG A 117 -2.92 8.30 -5.41
CA ARG A 117 -3.72 8.63 -6.59
C ARG A 117 -3.86 7.46 -7.56
N GLU A 118 -2.78 6.72 -7.83
CA GLU A 118 -2.85 5.53 -8.71
C GLU A 118 -3.68 4.40 -8.08
N ILE A 119 -3.66 4.26 -6.75
CA ILE A 119 -4.55 3.33 -6.03
C ILE A 119 -6.02 3.73 -6.19
N ILE A 120 -6.35 5.01 -6.04
CA ILE A 120 -7.71 5.51 -6.26
C ILE A 120 -8.12 5.30 -7.72
N ARG A 121 -7.23 5.62 -8.67
CA ARG A 121 -7.48 5.39 -10.10
C ARG A 121 -7.78 3.92 -10.38
N PHE A 122 -6.99 3.00 -9.82
CA PHE A 122 -7.21 1.56 -9.96
C PHE A 122 -8.56 1.13 -9.36
N ALA A 123 -8.88 1.63 -8.17
CA ALA A 123 -10.14 1.34 -7.47
C ALA A 123 -11.38 1.84 -8.24
N THR A 124 -11.24 2.88 -9.06
CA THR A 124 -12.33 3.48 -9.84
C THR A 124 -12.24 3.22 -11.34
N PHE A 125 -11.29 2.40 -11.79
CA PHE A 125 -11.02 2.21 -13.22
C PHE A 125 -12.17 1.48 -13.94
N ASN A 126 -12.78 0.50 -13.28
CA ASN A 126 -13.90 -0.26 -13.82
C ASN A 126 -15.19 0.58 -13.77
N PRO A 127 -15.82 0.92 -14.92
CA PRO A 127 -17.03 1.75 -14.95
C PRO A 127 -18.25 1.12 -14.25
N SER A 128 -18.24 -0.21 -14.08
CA SER A 128 -19.37 -0.96 -13.52
C SER A 128 -19.30 -1.14 -12.01
N SER A 129 -18.16 -0.84 -11.37
CA SER A 129 -17.95 -1.08 -9.93
C SER A 129 -16.73 -0.35 -9.41
N SER A 130 -16.81 0.20 -8.19
CA SER A 130 -15.65 0.69 -7.46
C SER A 130 -15.19 -0.30 -6.39
N ILE A 131 -13.88 -0.36 -6.15
CA ILE A 131 -13.26 -1.22 -5.16
C ILE A 131 -13.09 -0.44 -3.85
N PRO A 132 -13.56 -0.94 -2.69
CA PRO A 132 -13.28 -0.33 -1.40
C PRO A 132 -11.78 -0.26 -1.10
N VAL A 133 -11.31 0.91 -0.65
CA VAL A 133 -9.92 1.16 -0.27
C VAL A 133 -9.81 1.38 1.24
N HIS A 134 -9.08 0.50 1.91
CA HIS A 134 -8.63 0.69 3.29
C HIS A 134 -7.25 1.32 3.25
N TYR A 135 -7.20 2.64 3.46
CA TYR A 135 -5.96 3.41 3.46
C TYR A 135 -5.33 3.49 4.86
N ILE A 136 -4.05 3.17 4.96
CA ILE A 136 -3.30 3.28 6.21
C ILE A 136 -2.60 4.65 6.20
N SER A 137 -3.23 5.59 6.90
CA SER A 137 -2.67 6.92 7.16
C SER A 137 -1.77 6.88 8.41
N THR A 138 -1.49 8.05 8.98
CA THR A 138 -0.64 8.22 10.16
C THR A 138 -1.15 9.35 11.03
N ILE A 139 -0.98 9.23 12.35
CA ILE A 139 -1.18 10.33 13.30
C ILE A 139 -0.35 11.58 12.92
N SER A 140 0.76 11.44 12.19
CA SER A 140 1.57 12.60 11.78
C SER A 140 0.87 13.60 10.86
N VAL A 141 -0.33 13.28 10.32
CA VAL A 141 -1.18 14.26 9.62
C VAL A 141 -1.85 15.25 10.57
N LEU A 142 -1.63 15.09 11.87
CA LEU A 142 -2.13 15.95 12.94
C LEU A 142 -0.99 16.84 13.47
N PRO A 143 -1.25 18.14 13.76
CA PRO A 143 -0.30 19.00 14.46
C PRO A 143 0.15 18.46 15.82
N SER A 144 1.33 18.86 16.29
CA SER A 144 1.93 18.32 17.52
C SER A 144 1.26 18.80 18.82
N ASP A 145 0.60 19.96 18.80
CA ASP A 145 0.04 20.63 19.99
C ASP A 145 -1.49 20.58 20.05
N ILE A 146 -2.07 19.40 19.84
CA ILE A 146 -3.52 19.21 19.89
C ILE A 146 -3.96 18.96 21.34
N ASN A 147 -4.63 19.95 21.91
CA ASN A 147 -5.22 19.87 23.26
C ASN A 147 -6.75 19.74 23.25
N GLN A 148 -7.36 19.65 22.07
CA GLN A 148 -8.81 19.55 21.85
C GLN A 148 -9.08 18.59 20.67
N GLU A 149 -10.28 18.06 20.56
CA GLU A 149 -10.67 17.27 19.39
C GLU A 149 -10.61 18.14 18.12
N ILE A 150 -9.93 17.65 17.07
CA ILE A 150 -9.76 18.37 15.80
C ILE A 150 -10.18 17.48 14.64
N SER A 151 -10.85 18.06 13.64
CA SER A 151 -11.13 17.38 12.39
C SER A 151 -9.91 17.42 11.48
N ILE A 152 -9.59 16.31 10.81
CA ILE A 152 -8.50 16.26 9.84
C ILE A 152 -8.72 17.23 8.66
N ASP A 153 -9.98 17.50 8.32
CA ASP A 153 -10.38 18.40 7.23
C ASP A 153 -10.06 19.88 7.53
N GLU A 154 -9.77 20.22 8.79
CA GLU A 154 -9.47 21.58 9.23
C GLU A 154 -7.95 21.88 9.27
N ILE A 155 -7.13 20.87 8.97
CA ILE A 155 -5.67 20.95 9.10
C ILE A 155 -5.08 21.36 7.76
N SER A 156 -4.26 22.41 7.73
CA SER A 156 -3.54 22.83 6.52
C SER A 156 -2.14 22.21 6.45
N PRO A 157 -1.58 21.87 5.28
CA PRO A 157 -0.24 21.31 5.14
C PRO A 157 0.87 22.14 5.80
N GLU A 158 0.71 23.47 5.84
CA GLU A 158 1.67 24.40 6.42
C GLU A 158 1.77 24.27 7.94
N GLN A 159 0.77 23.66 8.58
CA GLN A 159 0.77 23.36 10.02
C GLN A 159 1.57 22.09 10.35
N LEU A 160 1.97 21.31 9.34
CA LEU A 160 2.66 20.04 9.51
C LEU A 160 4.17 20.18 9.36
N ILE A 161 4.90 19.53 10.26
CA ILE A 161 6.36 19.54 10.28
C ILE A 161 6.89 18.32 9.52
N GLY A 162 7.73 18.59 8.52
CA GLY A 162 8.47 17.58 7.78
C GLY A 162 7.72 17.00 6.58
N GLY A 163 8.49 16.53 5.60
CA GLY A 163 7.94 16.06 4.32
C GLY A 163 7.02 14.85 4.45
N TYR A 164 7.29 13.95 5.40
CA TYR A 164 6.47 12.75 5.60
C TYR A 164 5.04 13.08 6.01
N ALA A 165 4.87 13.90 7.05
CA ALA A 165 3.58 14.37 7.53
C ALA A 165 2.79 15.05 6.41
N GLN A 166 3.42 15.99 5.72
CA GLN A 166 2.84 16.69 4.56
C GLN A 166 2.40 15.73 3.46
N SER A 167 3.23 14.73 3.12
CA SER A 167 2.94 13.78 2.05
C SER A 167 1.85 12.75 2.36
N LYS A 168 1.53 12.53 3.64
CA LYS A 168 0.46 11.62 4.07
C LYS A 168 -0.86 12.34 4.29
N TRP A 169 -0.82 13.66 4.50
CA TRP A 169 -2.00 14.51 4.59
C TRP A 169 -2.64 14.75 3.21
N VAL A 170 -1.82 14.96 2.17
CA VAL A 170 -2.26 15.10 0.77
C VAL A 170 -2.76 13.76 0.23
#